data_AF-A0A3D6ES11-F1
#
_entry.id   AF-A0A3D6ES11-F1
#
_cell.length_a   1.000
_cell.length_b   1.000
_cell.length_c   1.000
_cell.angle_alpha   90.00
_cell.angle_beta   90.00
_cell.angle_gamma   90.00
#
_symmetry.space_group_name_H-M   'P 1'
#
loop_
_entity.id
_entity.type
_entity.pdbx_description
1 polymer ?
#
loop_
_entity_poly.entity_id
_entity_poly.type
_entity_poly.pdbx_seq_one_letter_code
_entity_poly.pdbx_strand_id
1 'polypeptide(L)'
;MKWIWGSFIFFALFIGTLVFIAMKQEVSLVSKNYYEEELKHSEKMHRVSNANALAAKPELAFEGNKVKVSFAQFNQIENGKLTVQRPSKAALDYQFEVPAVSDSNQYFELKNWEAGLYRVGFSWSANGQNYYFEKLLVL
;
A
#
# COMPACT_ATOMS: atom_id res chain seq x y z
N MET A 1 60.71 -25.04 9.58
CA MET A 1 60.45 -23.66 10.07
C MET A 1 60.13 -22.66 8.95
N LYS A 2 60.96 -22.49 7.91
CA LYS A 2 60.70 -21.53 6.80
C LYS A 2 59.35 -21.71 6.07
N TRP A 3 58.86 -22.94 5.99
CA TRP A 3 57.60 -23.30 5.33
C TRP A 3 56.37 -22.86 6.13
N ILE A 4 56.48 -22.88 7.47
CA ILE A 4 55.42 -22.42 8.37
C ILE A 4 55.26 -20.90 8.24
N TRP A 5 56.38 -20.17 8.19
CA TRP A 5 56.38 -18.72 7.97
C TRP A 5 55.78 -18.32 6.63
N GLY A 6 56.08 -19.06 5.55
CA GLY A 6 55.46 -18.86 4.24
C GLY A 6 53.95 -19.05 4.27
N SER A 7 53.44 -20.05 5.00
CA SER A 7 52.01 -20.30 5.15
C SER A 7 51.29 -19.16 5.87
N PHE A 8 51.88 -18.59 6.93
CA PHE A 8 51.28 -17.46 7.66
C PHE A 8 51.24 -16.18 6.82
N ILE A 9 52.29 -15.92 6.04
CA ILE A 9 52.33 -14.78 5.12
C ILE A 9 51.27 -14.91 4.02
N PHE A 10 51.13 -16.11 3.44
CA PHE A 10 50.13 -16.34 2.40
C PHE A 10 48.70 -16.24 2.95
N PHE A 11 48.47 -16.75 4.16
CA PHE A 11 47.18 -16.64 4.83
C PHE A 11 46.82 -15.18 5.15
N ALA A 12 47.77 -14.39 5.66
CA ALA A 12 47.56 -12.96 5.92
C ALA A 12 47.22 -12.19 4.63
N LEU A 13 47.88 -12.51 3.52
CA LEU A 13 47.61 -11.90 2.22
C LEU A 13 46.25 -12.30 1.66
N PHE A 14 45.85 -13.56 1.84
CA PHE A 14 44.52 -14.06 1.47
C PHE A 14 43.41 -13.34 2.24
N ILE A 15 43.52 -13.26 3.57
CA ILE A 15 42.56 -12.52 4.40
C ILE A 15 42.53 -11.04 4.04
N GLY A 16 43.69 -10.41 3.80
CA GLY A 16 43.76 -9.01 3.36
C GLY A 16 43.05 -8.77 2.02
N THR A 17 43.13 -9.73 1.10
CA THR A 17 42.44 -9.66 -0.20
C THR A 17 40.92 -9.78 -0.02
N LEU A 18 40.45 -10.71 0.83
CA LEU A 18 39.03 -10.85 1.15
C LEU A 18 38.45 -9.58 1.79
N VAL A 19 39.16 -8.99 2.75
CA VAL A 19 38.76 -7.74 3.39
C VAL A 19 38.70 -6.59 2.38
N PHE A 20 39.70 -6.47 1.51
CA PHE A 20 39.72 -5.42 0.49
C PHE A 20 38.56 -5.53 -0.51
N ILE A 21 38.21 -6.76 -0.93
CA ILE A 21 37.07 -7.01 -1.81
C ILE A 21 35.76 -6.72 -1.09
N ALA A 22 35.61 -7.17 0.17
CA ALA A 22 34.41 -6.93 0.97
C ALA A 22 34.18 -5.43 1.24
N MET A 23 35.25 -4.64 1.46
CA MET A 23 35.16 -3.19 1.62
C MET A 23 34.76 -2.46 0.32
N LYS A 24 35.10 -3.02 -0.84
CA LYS A 24 34.72 -2.47 -2.15
C LYS A 24 33.32 -2.89 -2.60
N GLN A 25 32.74 -3.89 -1.95
CA GLN A 25 31.39 -4.32 -2.22
C GLN A 25 30.45 -3.37 -1.48
N GLU A 26 29.83 -2.44 -2.21
CA GLU A 26 28.73 -1.65 -1.69
C GLU A 26 27.58 -2.60 -1.33
N VAL A 27 27.52 -3.02 -0.07
CA VAL A 27 26.33 -3.65 0.47
C VAL A 27 25.31 -2.52 0.61
N SER A 28 24.54 -2.31 -0.45
CA SER A 28 23.29 -1.56 -0.36
C SER A 28 22.47 -2.24 0.72
N LEU A 29 22.40 -1.64 1.90
CA LEU A 29 21.48 -2.05 2.94
C LEU A 29 20.07 -1.84 2.38
N VAL A 30 19.55 -2.87 1.71
CA VAL A 30 18.12 -3.10 1.46
C VAL A 30 17.43 -3.41 2.80
N SER A 31 17.72 -2.59 3.82
CA SER A 31 17.29 -2.75 5.20
C SER A 31 16.48 -1.54 5.66
N LYS A 32 16.53 -0.41 4.93
CA LYS A 32 15.62 0.70 5.21
C LYS A 32 14.17 0.39 4.80
N ASN A 33 13.97 -0.30 3.68
CA ASN A 33 12.61 -0.58 3.18
C ASN A 33 11.98 -1.87 3.73
N TYR A 34 12.75 -2.87 4.16
CA TYR A 34 12.17 -4.15 4.59
C TYR A 34 11.32 -4.03 5.87
N TYR A 35 11.78 -3.26 6.87
CA TYR A 35 10.99 -2.99 8.07
C TYR A 35 9.80 -2.08 7.81
N GLU A 36 9.96 -1.09 6.92
CA GLU A 36 8.86 -0.20 6.56
C GLU A 36 7.74 -0.94 5.81
N GLU A 37 8.08 -1.90 4.95
CA GLU A 37 7.11 -2.71 4.22
C GLU A 37 6.32 -3.65 5.13
N GLU A 38 6.98 -4.29 6.11
CA GLU A 38 6.31 -5.12 7.12
C GLU A 38 5.37 -4.30 8.02
N LEU A 39 5.78 -3.09 8.42
CA LEU A 39 4.94 -2.17 9.20
C LEU A 39 3.74 -1.66 8.38
N LYS A 40 3.95 -1.23 7.13
CA LYS A 40 2.88 -0.77 6.23
C LYS A 40 1.86 -1.87 5.95
N HIS A 41 2.30 -3.13 5.86
CA HIS A 41 1.42 -4.27 5.68
C HIS A 41 0.56 -4.53 6.93
N SER A 42 1.18 -4.55 8.12
CA SER A 42 0.49 -4.70 9.40
C SER A 42 -0.57 -3.60 9.60
N GLU A 43 -0.21 -2.35 9.31
CA GLU A 43 -1.14 -1.22 9.41
C GLU A 43 -2.30 -1.31 8.39
N LYS A 44 -2.05 -1.79 7.16
CA LYS A 44 -3.13 -2.06 6.19
C LYS A 44 -4.08 -3.12 6.75
N MET A 45 -3.56 -4.20 7.32
CA MET A 45 -4.38 -5.28 7.90
C MET A 45 -5.24 -4.77 9.07
N HIS A 46 -4.69 -3.93 9.95
CA HIS A 46 -5.47 -3.28 11.00
C HIS A 46 -6.61 -2.42 10.44
N ARG A 47 -6.34 -1.59 9.42
CA ARG A 47 -7.37 -0.76 8.77
C ARG A 47 -8.49 -1.58 8.13
N VAL A 48 -8.14 -2.70 7.50
CA VAL A 48 -9.12 -3.64 6.92
C VAL A 48 -9.92 -4.34 8.03
N SER A 49 -9.26 -4.75 9.11
CA SER A 49 -9.93 -5.36 10.26
C SER A 49 -10.92 -4.40 10.92
N ASN A 50 -10.53 -3.14 11.11
CA ASN A 50 -11.39 -2.09 11.65
C ASN A 50 -12.63 -1.90 10.78
N ALA A 51 -12.45 -1.82 9.45
CA ALA A 51 -13.57 -1.69 8.51
C ALA A 51 -14.49 -2.93 8.51
N ASN A 52 -13.92 -4.11 8.71
CA ASN A 52 -14.69 -5.35 8.80
C ASN A 52 -15.46 -5.52 10.10
N ALA A 53 -15.00 -4.91 11.19
CA ALA A 53 -15.66 -4.91 12.50
C ALA A 53 -16.83 -3.90 12.58
N LEU A 54 -17.00 -3.03 11.59
CA LEU A 54 -18.12 -2.09 11.53
C LEU A 54 -19.45 -2.84 11.35
N ALA A 55 -20.45 -2.44 12.13
CA ALA A 55 -21.81 -2.96 12.02
C ALA A 55 -22.47 -2.61 10.67
N ALA A 56 -22.15 -1.44 10.11
CA ALA A 56 -22.60 -1.00 8.80
C ALA A 56 -21.37 -0.78 7.89
N LYS A 57 -21.19 -1.63 6.89
CA LYS A 57 -20.07 -1.53 5.95
C LYS A 57 -20.42 -0.57 4.81
N PRO A 58 -19.43 0.16 4.26
CA PRO A 58 -19.65 0.92 3.04
C PRO A 58 -19.91 -0.04 1.88
N GLU A 59 -20.91 0.29 1.06
CA GLU A 59 -21.20 -0.41 -0.17
C GLU A 59 -20.64 0.39 -1.36
N LEU A 60 -19.89 -0.30 -2.22
CA LEU A 60 -19.27 0.27 -3.41
C LEU A 60 -19.92 -0.37 -4.63
N ALA A 61 -20.40 0.46 -5.55
CA ALA A 61 -21.01 0.05 -6.81
C ALA A 61 -20.66 1.02 -7.94
N PHE A 62 -20.74 0.54 -9.18
CA PHE A 62 -20.71 1.40 -10.35
C PHE A 62 -22.14 1.69 -10.83
N GLU A 63 -22.42 2.95 -11.12
CA GLU A 63 -23.64 3.39 -11.80
C GLU A 63 -23.24 4.16 -13.07
N GLY A 64 -23.20 3.45 -14.20
CA GLY A 64 -22.75 4.01 -15.47
C GLY A 64 -21.27 4.41 -15.42
N ASN A 65 -20.98 5.71 -15.50
CA ASN A 65 -19.61 6.24 -15.42
C ASN A 65 -19.23 6.75 -14.02
N LYS A 66 -20.06 6.47 -13.01
CA LYS A 66 -19.89 6.96 -11.65
C LYS A 66 -19.62 5.83 -10.69
N VAL A 67 -18.74 6.07 -9.72
CA VAL A 67 -18.63 5.23 -8.54
C VAL A 67 -19.59 5.75 -7.50
N LYS A 68 -20.52 4.91 -7.09
CA LYS A 68 -21.40 5.15 -5.95
C LYS A 68 -20.78 4.55 -4.71
N VAL A 69 -20.66 5.37 -3.68
CA VAL A 69 -20.29 4.94 -2.32
C VAL A 69 -21.49 5.18 -1.43
N SER A 70 -22.05 4.11 -0.88
CA SER A 70 -23.17 4.15 0.06
C SER A 70 -22.66 3.83 1.46
N PHE A 71 -22.72 4.80 2.37
CA PHE A 71 -22.22 4.65 3.73
C PHE A 71 -23.04 5.50 4.72
N ALA A 72 -23.60 4.87 5.75
CA ALA A 72 -24.49 5.55 6.69
C ALA A 72 -23.77 6.54 7.63
N GLN A 73 -22.45 6.41 7.79
CA GLN A 73 -21.65 7.20 8.75
C GLN A 73 -20.72 8.20 8.05
N PHE A 74 -21.10 8.71 6.87
CA PHE A 74 -20.33 9.74 6.17
C PHE A 74 -20.15 11.03 6.98
N ASN A 75 -21.03 11.34 7.91
CA ASN A 75 -20.89 12.51 8.77
C ASN A 75 -19.76 12.39 9.81
N GLN A 76 -19.28 11.17 10.07
CA GLN A 76 -18.24 10.88 11.07
C GLN A 76 -16.86 10.64 10.45
N ILE A 77 -16.74 10.71 9.11
CA ILE A 77 -15.47 10.49 8.45
C ILE A 77 -14.59 11.74 8.47
N GLU A 78 -13.30 11.51 8.58
CA GLU A 78 -12.23 12.48 8.45
C GLU A 78 -11.26 11.95 7.38
N ASN A 79 -10.71 12.83 6.54
CA ASN A 79 -9.73 12.47 5.49
C ASN A 79 -10.19 11.29 4.60
N GLY A 80 -11.46 11.29 4.19
CA GLY A 80 -12.00 10.30 3.29
C GLY A 80 -11.32 10.35 1.93
N LYS A 81 -10.93 9.19 1.41
CA LYS A 81 -10.25 9.04 0.13
C LYS A 81 -10.76 7.80 -0.61
N LEU A 82 -11.32 8.03 -1.79
CA LEU A 82 -11.72 6.99 -2.73
C LEU A 82 -10.62 6.82 -3.78
N THR A 83 -10.21 5.59 -4.01
CA THR A 83 -9.19 5.23 -4.99
C THR A 83 -9.77 4.17 -5.93
N VAL A 84 -9.76 4.44 -7.22
CA VAL A 84 -10.26 3.55 -8.26
C VAL A 84 -9.05 3.18 -9.11
N GLN A 85 -8.64 1.93 -9.10
CA GLN A 85 -7.46 1.46 -9.82
C GLN A 85 -7.85 0.41 -10.85
N ARG A 86 -7.31 0.52 -12.06
CA ARG A 86 -7.49 -0.54 -13.07
C ARG A 86 -6.23 -1.40 -13.11
N PRO A 87 -6.29 -2.70 -12.72
CA PRO A 87 -5.11 -3.57 -12.69
C PRO A 87 -4.37 -3.67 -14.03
N SER A 88 -5.07 -3.49 -15.16
CA SER A 88 -4.49 -3.58 -16.50
C SER A 88 -3.86 -2.27 -16.99
N LYS A 89 -4.21 -1.11 -16.43
CA LYS A 89 -3.82 0.19 -16.97
C LYS A 89 -3.89 1.30 -15.92
N ALA A 90 -2.74 1.64 -15.35
CA ALA A 90 -2.59 2.70 -14.36
C ALA A 90 -3.03 4.10 -14.85
N ALA A 91 -3.07 4.33 -16.17
CA ALA A 91 -3.54 5.60 -16.74
C ALA A 91 -5.05 5.87 -16.49
N LEU A 92 -5.80 4.87 -16.02
CA LEU A 92 -7.22 4.97 -15.66
C LEU A 92 -7.42 4.93 -14.14
N ASP A 93 -6.36 5.20 -13.38
CA ASP A 93 -6.43 5.28 -11.93
C ASP A 93 -6.96 6.67 -11.51
N TYR A 94 -7.99 6.67 -10.67
CA TYR A 94 -8.60 7.88 -10.12
C TYR A 94 -8.47 7.91 -8.61
N GLN A 95 -8.31 9.12 -8.09
CA GLN A 95 -8.36 9.40 -6.68
C GLN A 95 -9.30 10.58 -6.42
N PHE A 96 -10.21 10.39 -5.48
CA PHE A 96 -11.14 11.42 -5.06
C PHE A 96 -11.06 11.61 -3.55
N GLU A 97 -11.19 12.85 -3.11
CA GLU A 97 -11.43 13.16 -1.71
C GLU A 97 -12.92 12.98 -1.42
N VAL A 98 -13.23 12.31 -0.32
CA VAL A 98 -14.59 12.01 0.11
C VAL A 98 -14.90 12.91 1.30
N PRO A 99 -15.66 14.00 1.10
CA PRO A 99 -16.01 14.91 2.17
C PRO A 99 -16.95 14.26 3.19
N ALA A 100 -16.89 14.76 4.42
CA ALA A 100 -17.88 14.43 5.44
C ALA A 100 -19.21 15.12 5.08
N VAL A 101 -20.23 14.32 4.80
CA VAL A 101 -21.56 14.81 4.42
C VAL A 101 -22.65 14.06 5.17
N SER A 102 -23.80 14.68 5.32
CA SER A 102 -24.98 14.07 5.94
C SER A 102 -25.70 13.08 5.03
N ASP A 103 -25.42 13.11 3.73
CA ASP A 103 -25.99 12.15 2.77
C ASP A 103 -25.34 10.78 2.95
N SER A 104 -26.15 9.74 2.81
CA SER A 104 -25.74 8.34 2.85
C SER A 104 -25.11 7.86 1.53
N ASN A 105 -25.24 8.64 0.45
CA ASN A 105 -24.72 8.29 -0.87
C ASN A 105 -23.85 9.41 -1.43
N GLN A 106 -22.70 9.04 -2.00
CA GLN A 106 -21.86 9.94 -2.78
C GLN A 106 -21.52 9.34 -4.13
N TYR A 107 -21.42 10.20 -5.15
CA TYR A 107 -21.16 9.81 -6.53
C TYR A 107 -19.90 10.49 -7.05
N PHE A 108 -18.98 9.70 -7.60
CA PHE A 108 -17.72 10.17 -8.15
C PHE A 108 -17.64 9.83 -9.63
N GLU A 109 -17.63 10.85 -10.47
CA GLU A 109 -17.63 10.69 -11.93
C GLU A 109 -16.22 10.42 -12.47
N LEU A 110 -16.10 9.34 -13.25
CA LEU A 110 -14.88 9.02 -13.97
C LEU A 110 -14.88 9.79 -15.31
N LYS A 111 -13.84 10.60 -15.55
CA LYS A 111 -13.73 11.38 -16.80
C LYS A 111 -13.50 10.51 -18.03
N ASN A 112 -12.60 9.52 -17.90
CA ASN A 112 -12.28 8.53 -18.92
C ASN A 112 -12.35 7.16 -18.27
N TRP A 113 -13.20 6.28 -18.79
CA TRP A 113 -13.31 4.91 -18.30
C TRP A 113 -13.42 3.93 -19.46
N GLU A 114 -13.01 2.70 -19.21
CA GLU A 114 -13.16 1.59 -20.16
C GLU A 114 -13.90 0.47 -19.41
N ALA A 115 -14.67 -0.35 -20.11
CA ALA A 115 -15.29 -1.51 -19.46
C ALA A 115 -14.22 -2.47 -18.90
N GLY A 116 -14.54 -3.15 -17.80
CA GLY A 116 -13.71 -4.18 -17.21
C GLY A 116 -13.54 -4.11 -15.70
N LEU A 117 -12.51 -4.80 -15.20
CA LEU A 117 -12.27 -4.95 -13.77
C LEU A 117 -11.56 -3.72 -13.18
N TYR A 118 -12.13 -3.16 -12.13
CA TYR A 118 -11.54 -2.11 -11.32
C TYR A 118 -11.47 -2.54 -9.85
N ARG A 119 -10.39 -2.14 -9.19
CA ARG A 119 -10.24 -2.21 -7.73
C ARG A 119 -10.64 -0.86 -7.16
N VAL A 120 -11.77 -0.83 -6.46
CA VAL A 120 -12.25 0.37 -5.77
C VAL A 120 -11.94 0.23 -4.29
N GLY A 121 -11.09 1.12 -3.78
CA GLY A 121 -10.71 1.21 -2.38
C GLY A 121 -11.21 2.50 -1.76
N PHE A 122 -11.85 2.39 -0.60
CA PHE A 122 -12.27 3.51 0.21
C PHE A 122 -11.48 3.50 1.52
N SER A 123 -10.76 4.59 1.78
CA SER A 123 -9.98 4.82 3.00
C SER A 123 -10.58 6.00 3.73
N TRP A 124 -10.73 5.91 5.05
CA TRP A 124 -11.17 7.05 5.86
C TRP A 124 -10.64 6.91 7.28
N SER A 125 -10.63 8.01 8.00
CA SER A 125 -10.36 8.05 9.44
C SER A 125 -11.67 8.40 10.17
N ALA A 126 -11.90 7.85 11.35
CA ALA A 126 -13.01 8.24 12.20
C ALA A 126 -12.64 7.96 13.66
N ASN A 127 -12.90 8.92 14.56
CA ASN A 127 -12.60 8.79 15.99
C ASN A 127 -11.15 8.37 16.29
N GLY A 128 -10.19 8.91 15.53
CA GLY A 128 -8.76 8.58 15.68
C GLY A 128 -8.34 7.19 15.18
N GLN A 129 -9.25 6.43 14.57
CA GLN A 129 -8.93 5.14 13.93
C GLN A 129 -8.98 5.26 12.42
N ASN A 130 -8.08 4.54 11.75
CA ASN A 130 -8.06 4.45 10.30
C ASN A 130 -8.80 3.18 9.83
N TYR A 131 -9.53 3.32 8.73
CA TYR A 131 -10.35 2.30 8.13
C TYR A 131 -10.03 2.19 6.64
N TYR A 132 -10.09 0.97 6.12
CA TYR A 132 -9.87 0.72 4.71
C TYR A 132 -10.75 -0.42 4.23
N PHE A 133 -11.54 -0.16 3.18
CA PHE A 133 -12.41 -1.14 2.55
C PHE A 133 -12.12 -1.18 1.05
N GLU A 134 -11.86 -2.38 0.50
CA GLU A 134 -11.62 -2.56 -0.93
C GLU A 134 -12.57 -3.59 -1.52
N LYS A 135 -13.01 -3.36 -2.76
CA LYS A 135 -13.84 -4.29 -3.53
C LYS A 135 -13.42 -4.27 -5.00
N LEU A 136 -13.40 -5.46 -5.60
CA LEU A 136 -13.28 -5.60 -7.05
C LEU A 136 -14.67 -5.44 -7.67
N LEU A 137 -14.79 -4.51 -8.60
CA LEU A 137 -16.03 -4.20 -9.29
C LEU A 137 -15.79 -4.28 -10.80
N VAL A 138 -16.82 -4.69 -11.52
CA VAL A 138 -16.81 -4.71 -12.99
C VAL A 138 -17.66 -3.55 -13.47
N LEU A 139 -17.08 -2.73 -14.34
CA LEU A 139 -17.73 -1.63 -15.05
C LEU A 139 -18.17 -2.08 -16.44
#